data_AF-A0A3C0GD19-F1
#
_entry.id   AF-A0A3C0GD19-F1
#
_cell.length_a   1.000
_cell.length_b   1.000
_cell.length_c   1.000
_cell.angle_alpha   90.00
_cell.angle_beta   90.00
_cell.angle_gamma   90.00
#
_symmetry.space_group_name_H-M   'P 1'
#
loop_
_entity.id
_entity.type
_entity.pdbx_description
1 polymer ?
#
loop_
_entity_poly.entity_id
_entity_poly.type
_entity_poly.pdbx_seq_one_letter_code
_entity_poly.pdbx_strand_id
1 'polypeptide(L)'
;MQKLFFTLFLSFSLCSAIAQNTFKDVFSNANRPLKENIRIAFQDARNNKTFLPISILKGKNLGTVFTIVAGVHGFEYPPIVGVQELLREIDVDKLNGTLIIIPIANTSSFFSRTSIVNPHDQVNLNGTFPGKSTGSVTQKIA
;
A
#
# COMPACT_ATOMS: atom_id res chain seq x y z
N MET A 1 13.42 15.29 -42.53
CA MET A 1 12.70 14.15 -41.91
C MET A 1 13.50 13.44 -40.82
N GLN A 2 14.81 13.22 -40.95
CA GLN A 2 15.65 12.59 -39.89
C GLN A 2 15.72 13.37 -38.56
N LYS A 3 15.74 14.71 -38.58
CA LYS A 3 15.80 15.51 -37.34
C LYS A 3 14.53 15.42 -36.49
N LEU A 4 13.37 15.20 -37.10
CA LEU A 4 12.07 15.10 -36.42
C LEU A 4 11.89 13.76 -35.69
N PHE A 5 12.44 12.68 -36.26
CA PHE A 5 12.47 11.36 -35.61
C PHE A 5 13.36 11.34 -34.36
N PHE A 6 14.48 12.07 -34.39
CA PHE A 6 15.40 12.14 -33.25
C PHE A 6 14.80 12.92 -32.07
N THR A 7 13.99 13.95 -32.34
CA THR A 7 13.29 14.70 -31.29
C THR A 7 12.17 13.87 -30.64
N LEU A 8 11.44 13.08 -31.42
CA LEU A 8 10.36 12.22 -30.93
C LEU A 8 10.89 11.08 -30.03
N PHE A 9 12.05 10.52 -30.38
CA PHE A 9 12.71 9.47 -29.58
C PHE A 9 13.23 10.03 -28.25
N LEU A 10 13.74 11.26 -28.23
CA LEU A 10 14.20 11.93 -27.01
C LEU A 10 13.03 12.25 -26.06
N SER A 11 11.87 12.66 -26.59
CA SER A 11 10.66 12.88 -25.78
C SER A 11 10.07 11.59 -25.17
N PHE A 12 10.24 10.45 -25.84
CA PHE A 12 9.76 9.15 -25.32
C PHE A 12 10.67 8.62 -24.20
N SER A 13 11.98 8.88 -24.28
CA SER A 13 12.95 8.47 -23.26
C SER A 13 12.77 9.20 -21.91
N LEU A 14 12.34 10.46 -21.93
CA LEU A 14 12.05 11.24 -20.72
C LEU A 14 10.78 10.76 -19.99
N CYS A 15 9.86 10.07 -20.66
CA CYS A 15 8.63 9.59 -20.04
C CYS A 15 8.80 8.25 -19.30
N SER A 16 9.94 7.57 -19.45
CA SER A 16 10.23 6.30 -18.75
C SER A 16 10.81 6.48 -17.35
N ALA A 17 10.98 7.71 -16.86
CA ALA A 17 11.81 8.02 -15.70
C ALA A 17 11.07 8.25 -14.37
N ILE A 18 9.74 8.10 -14.29
CA ILE A 18 9.02 8.28 -13.02
C ILE A 18 7.92 7.23 -12.89
N ALA A 19 8.32 5.98 -12.65
CA ALA A 19 7.50 5.00 -11.93
C ALA A 19 8.00 4.93 -10.48
N GLN A 20 8.06 6.09 -9.80
CA GLN A 20 8.41 6.13 -8.40
C GLN A 20 7.36 5.36 -7.60
N ASN A 21 7.81 4.30 -6.93
CA ASN A 21 6.99 3.57 -5.98
C ASN A 21 6.90 4.44 -4.72
N THR A 22 5.76 5.10 -4.49
CA THR A 22 5.52 5.98 -3.33
C THR A 22 5.89 5.32 -2.01
N PHE A 23 5.68 4.01 -1.85
CA PHE A 23 6.12 3.29 -0.67
C PHE A 23 7.63 3.27 -0.54
N LYS A 24 8.36 3.00 -1.63
CA LYS A 24 9.84 3.00 -1.64
C LYS A 24 10.39 4.38 -1.29
N ASP A 25 9.80 5.44 -1.81
CA ASP A 25 10.28 6.81 -1.54
C ASP A 25 10.14 7.16 -0.05
N VAL A 26 8.97 6.90 0.54
CA VAL A 26 8.74 7.15 1.97
C VAL A 26 9.58 6.19 2.84
N PHE A 27 9.65 4.92 2.47
CA PHE A 27 10.38 3.90 3.23
C PHE A 27 11.90 4.10 3.18
N SER A 28 12.47 4.54 2.05
CA SER A 28 13.90 4.82 1.91
C SER A 28 14.32 6.20 2.42
N ASN A 29 13.38 7.11 2.71
CA ASN A 29 13.70 8.42 3.28
C ASN A 29 14.48 8.29 4.61
N ALA A 30 15.64 8.94 4.71
CA ALA A 30 16.49 8.87 5.91
C ALA A 30 15.97 9.71 7.09
N ASN A 31 15.03 10.63 6.87
CA ASN A 31 14.51 11.53 7.90
C ASN A 31 13.84 10.76 9.04
N ARG A 32 14.20 11.12 10.28
CA ARG A 32 13.69 10.55 11.53
C ARG A 32 13.59 11.64 12.60
N PRO A 33 12.56 11.64 13.47
CA PRO A 33 11.36 10.80 13.39
C PRO A 33 10.48 11.17 12.18
N LEU A 34 9.60 10.26 11.76
CA LEU A 34 8.70 10.45 10.60
C LEU A 34 7.39 9.72 10.82
N LYS A 35 6.28 10.33 10.39
CA LYS A 35 4.97 9.68 10.29
C LYS A 35 4.32 10.08 8.98
N GLU A 36 4.18 9.14 8.06
CA GLU A 36 3.61 9.37 6.74
C GLU A 36 2.47 8.41 6.46
N ASN A 37 1.41 8.92 5.82
CA ASN A 37 0.27 8.13 5.39
C ASN A 37 0.21 8.16 3.87
N ILE A 38 0.27 6.97 3.25
CA ILE A 38 0.23 6.82 1.80
C ILE A 38 -0.89 5.86 1.40
N ARG A 39 -1.22 5.88 0.10
CA ARG A 39 -2.11 4.91 -0.52
C ARG A 39 -1.45 4.34 -1.76
N ILE A 40 -1.44 3.02 -1.88
CA ILE A 40 -1.05 2.34 -3.11
C ILE A 40 -2.32 1.95 -3.86
N ALA A 41 -2.49 2.49 -5.06
CA ALA A 41 -3.63 2.16 -5.91
C ALA A 41 -3.35 0.88 -6.72
N PHE A 42 -4.38 0.05 -6.88
CA PHE A 42 -4.35 -1.16 -7.69
C PHE A 42 -5.47 -1.13 -8.72
N GLN A 43 -5.16 -1.60 -9.93
CA GLN A 43 -6.11 -1.78 -10.99
C GLN A 43 -5.82 -3.10 -11.73
N ASP A 44 -6.85 -3.91 -12.00
CA ASP A 44 -6.73 -5.15 -12.79
C ASP A 44 -7.12 -4.95 -14.27
N ALA A 45 -6.97 -6.02 -15.07
CA ALA A 45 -7.30 -6.01 -16.49
C ALA A 45 -8.81 -5.83 -16.78
N ARG A 46 -9.68 -6.04 -15.77
CA ARG A 46 -11.13 -5.82 -15.86
C ARG A 46 -11.52 -4.42 -15.40
N ASN A 47 -10.55 -3.53 -15.18
CA ASN A 47 -10.75 -2.17 -14.69
C ASN A 47 -11.37 -2.11 -13.28
N ASN A 48 -11.28 -3.19 -12.49
CA ASN A 48 -11.56 -3.12 -11.07
C ASN A 48 -10.47 -2.27 -10.41
N LYS A 49 -10.85 -1.42 -9.46
CA LYS A 49 -9.94 -0.51 -8.76
C LYS A 49 -10.08 -0.68 -7.25
N THR A 50 -8.96 -0.64 -6.56
CA THR A 50 -8.90 -0.66 -5.10
C THR A 50 -7.63 0.05 -4.63
N PHE A 51 -7.43 0.17 -3.33
CA PHE A 51 -6.21 0.75 -2.78
C PHE A 51 -5.85 0.16 -1.42
N LEU A 52 -4.57 0.22 -1.09
CA LEU A 52 -4.01 -0.18 0.19
C LEU A 52 -3.57 1.06 0.97
N PRO A 53 -4.23 1.42 2.08
CA PRO A 53 -3.77 2.48 2.98
C PRO A 53 -2.58 1.96 3.82
N ILE A 54 -1.52 2.75 3.90
CA ILE A 54 -0.31 2.39 4.66
C ILE A 54 0.14 3.59 5.47
N SER A 55 0.38 3.39 6.76
CA SER A 55 1.08 4.33 7.62
C SER A 55 2.51 3.84 7.86
N ILE A 56 3.50 4.68 7.57
CA ILE A 56 4.91 4.41 7.82
C ILE A 56 5.37 5.33 8.95
N LEU A 57 5.71 4.74 10.09
CA LEU A 57 6.15 5.46 11.28
C LEU A 57 7.61 5.09 11.54
N LYS A 58 8.51 6.05 11.43
CA LYS A 58 9.93 5.87 11.74
C LYS A 58 10.22 6.50 13.09
N GLY A 59 10.69 5.66 13.99
CA GLY A 59 11.18 6.09 15.28
C GLY A 59 12.41 6.97 15.17
N LYS A 60 12.64 7.79 16.19
CA LYS A 60 13.83 8.65 16.33
C LYS A 60 15.13 7.85 16.17
N ASN A 61 15.18 6.65 16.73
CA ASN A 61 16.34 5.77 16.63
C ASN A 61 16.14 4.67 15.59
N LEU A 62 17.23 4.20 15.00
CA LEU A 62 17.24 3.02 14.14
C LEU A 62 16.90 1.75 14.92
N GLY A 63 16.42 0.73 14.21
CA GLY A 63 15.97 -0.53 14.80
C GLY A 63 15.16 -1.37 13.81
N THR A 64 14.50 -2.40 14.32
CA THR A 64 13.73 -3.37 13.54
C THR A 64 12.59 -2.71 12.76
N VAL A 65 12.28 -3.29 11.59
CA VAL A 65 11.05 -2.98 10.85
C VAL A 65 10.00 -4.01 11.22
N PHE A 66 8.84 -3.55 11.68
CA PHE A 66 7.72 -4.42 12.03
C PHE A 66 6.45 -3.99 11.31
N THR A 67 5.72 -4.95 10.76
CA THR A 67 4.50 -4.69 9.98
C THR A 67 3.27 -5.21 10.71
N ILE A 68 2.23 -4.36 10.79
CA ILE A 68 0.92 -4.73 11.31
C ILE A 68 -0.08 -4.66 10.17
N VAL A 69 -0.84 -5.74 9.97
CA VAL A 69 -1.89 -5.83 8.95
C VAL A 69 -3.21 -6.15 9.62
N ALA A 70 -4.23 -5.33 9.36
CA ALA A 70 -5.60 -5.55 9.82
C ALA A 70 -6.57 -5.48 8.64
N GLY A 71 -7.82 -5.91 8.87
CA GLY A 71 -8.88 -5.87 7.86
C GLY A 71 -8.56 -6.70 6.62
N VAL A 72 -8.02 -7.91 6.81
CA VAL A 72 -7.87 -8.89 5.72
C VAL A 72 -9.25 -9.30 5.20
N HIS A 73 -10.19 -9.46 6.13
CA HIS A 73 -11.62 -9.57 5.84
C HIS A 73 -12.36 -8.27 6.24
N GLY A 74 -13.45 -7.96 5.54
CA GLY A 74 -14.16 -6.69 5.71
C GLY A 74 -14.92 -6.55 7.02
N PHE A 75 -15.26 -7.67 7.68
CA PHE A 75 -16.06 -7.71 8.92
C PHE A 75 -15.22 -7.89 10.19
N GLU A 76 -13.89 -7.90 10.09
CA GLU A 76 -12.98 -8.00 11.22
C GLU A 76 -12.75 -6.61 11.83
N TYR A 77 -13.82 -5.97 12.35
CA TYR A 77 -13.77 -4.60 12.86
C TYR A 77 -12.85 -4.40 14.08
N PRO A 78 -12.78 -5.30 15.09
CA PRO A 78 -11.95 -5.07 16.27
C PRO A 78 -10.47 -4.78 15.98
N PRO A 79 -9.75 -5.56 15.13
CA PRO A 79 -8.35 -5.24 14.81
C PRO A 79 -8.21 -3.95 13.98
N ILE A 80 -9.20 -3.60 13.15
CA ILE A 80 -9.19 -2.33 12.39
C ILE A 80 -9.27 -1.13 13.34
N VAL A 81 -10.17 -1.17 14.34
CA VAL A 81 -10.29 -0.10 15.34
C VAL A 81 -9.05 -0.06 16.23
N GLY A 82 -8.59 -1.21 16.72
CA GLY A 82 -7.43 -1.29 17.60
C GLY A 82 -6.16 -0.72 16.96
N VAL A 83 -5.94 -0.97 15.67
CA VAL A 83 -4.77 -0.42 14.99
C VAL A 83 -4.91 1.09 14.69
N GLN A 84 -6.13 1.59 14.51
CA GLN A 84 -6.40 3.03 14.40
C GLN A 84 -6.21 3.76 15.74
N GLU A 85 -6.48 3.12 16.87
CA GLU A 85 -6.15 3.60 18.21
C GLU A 85 -4.63 3.61 18.43
N LEU A 86 -3.97 2.49 18.14
CA LEU A 86 -2.51 2.38 18.22
C LEU A 86 -1.81 3.48 17.39
N LEU A 87 -2.28 3.75 16.16
CA LEU A 87 -1.75 4.82 15.31
C LEU A 87 -1.86 6.21 15.96
N ARG A 88 -2.82 6.45 16.85
CA ARG A 88 -2.97 7.73 17.59
C ARG A 88 -2.08 7.78 18.83
N GLU A 89 -1.81 6.63 19.44
CA GLU A 89 -1.01 6.52 20.67
C GLU A 89 0.50 6.51 20.42
N ILE A 90 0.95 6.06 19.24
CA ILE A 90 2.38 5.98 18.94
C ILE A 90 3.01 7.38 18.88
N ASP A 91 3.92 7.62 19.81
CA ASP A 91 4.88 8.71 19.84
C ASP A 91 6.16 8.30 19.09
N VAL A 92 6.39 8.85 17.90
CA VAL A 92 7.54 8.52 17.05
C VAL A 92 8.88 8.97 17.66
N ASP A 93 8.88 9.91 18.60
CA ASP A 93 10.10 10.32 19.30
C ASP A 93 10.59 9.26 20.29
N LYS A 94 9.70 8.38 20.76
CA LYS A 94 9.98 7.29 21.69
C LYS A 94 10.15 5.93 21.02
N LEU A 95 9.86 5.83 19.73
CA LEU A 95 9.95 4.59 18.96
C LEU A 95 11.41 4.31 18.54
N ASN A 96 11.81 3.03 18.61
CA ASN A 96 13.06 2.52 18.02
C ASN A 96 12.71 1.63 16.82
N GLY A 97 13.22 1.98 15.63
CA GLY A 97 12.94 1.23 14.40
C GLY A 97 11.86 1.86 13.53
N THR A 98 11.07 1.03 12.86
CA THR A 98 10.04 1.45 11.90
C THR A 98 8.80 0.57 12.01
N LEU A 99 7.62 1.16 12.12
CA LEU A 99 6.34 0.48 12.01
C LEU A 99 5.74 0.74 10.63
N ILE A 100 5.29 -0.31 9.96
CA ILE A 100 4.48 -0.24 8.74
C ILE A 100 3.11 -0.77 9.10
N ILE A 101 2.08 0.06 9.00
CA ILE A 101 0.73 -0.29 9.46
C ILE A 101 -0.23 -0.21 8.28
N ILE A 102 -0.90 -1.33 8.01
CA ILE A 102 -1.97 -1.44 7.01
C ILE A 102 -3.26 -1.63 7.80
N PRO A 103 -4.05 -0.56 8.03
CA PRO A 103 -5.22 -0.65 8.89
C PRO A 103 -6.37 -1.44 8.27
N ILE A 104 -6.45 -1.48 6.93
CA ILE A 104 -7.48 -2.20 6.18
C ILE A 104 -6.84 -2.75 4.91
N ALA A 105 -6.49 -4.04 4.90
CA ALA A 105 -5.85 -4.68 3.76
C ALA A 105 -6.82 -4.89 2.59
N ASN A 106 -8.09 -5.19 2.87
CA ASN A 106 -9.14 -5.38 1.87
C ASN A 106 -10.18 -4.26 1.95
N THR A 107 -9.81 -3.07 1.47
CA THR A 107 -10.68 -1.87 1.52
C THR A 107 -12.00 -2.07 0.78
N SER A 108 -11.98 -2.74 -0.38
CA SER A 108 -13.18 -3.03 -1.14
C SER A 108 -14.18 -3.90 -0.36
N SER A 109 -13.68 -4.90 0.38
CA SER A 109 -14.53 -5.75 1.22
C SER A 109 -15.11 -4.99 2.40
N PHE A 110 -14.29 -4.20 3.09
CA PHE A 110 -14.72 -3.35 4.21
C PHE A 110 -15.80 -2.34 3.81
N PHE A 111 -15.57 -1.53 2.77
CA PHE A 111 -16.51 -0.47 2.37
C PHE A 111 -17.81 -1.00 1.75
N SER A 112 -17.75 -2.14 1.07
CA SER A 112 -18.93 -2.76 0.44
C SER A 112 -19.68 -3.70 1.38
N ARG A 113 -19.22 -3.83 2.62
CA ARG A 113 -19.79 -4.69 3.65
C ARG A 113 -19.89 -6.17 3.23
N THR A 114 -18.84 -6.68 2.61
CA THR A 114 -18.68 -8.12 2.38
C THR A 114 -17.80 -8.72 3.46
N SER A 115 -18.08 -9.95 3.89
CA SER A 115 -17.33 -10.58 4.97
C SER A 115 -15.97 -11.07 4.48
N ILE A 116 -15.94 -12.05 3.58
CA ILE A 116 -14.73 -12.84 3.26
C ILE A 116 -14.06 -12.39 1.95
N VAL A 117 -14.85 -12.17 0.89
CA VAL A 117 -14.31 -11.92 -0.45
C VAL A 117 -14.32 -10.43 -0.80
N ASN A 118 -13.43 -10.01 -1.69
CA ASN A 118 -13.54 -8.71 -2.33
C ASN A 118 -14.68 -8.75 -3.38
N PRO A 119 -15.65 -7.82 -3.34
CA PRO A 119 -16.82 -7.86 -4.23
C PRO A 119 -16.46 -7.66 -5.72
N HIS A 120 -15.34 -7.01 -6.03
CA HIS A 120 -14.96 -6.71 -7.42
C HIS A 120 -14.44 -7.94 -8.18
N ASP A 121 -13.86 -8.90 -7.48
CA ASP A 121 -13.26 -10.09 -8.10
C ASP A 121 -13.68 -11.42 -7.48
N GLN A 122 -14.45 -11.40 -6.39
CA GLN A 122 -14.93 -12.58 -5.64
C GLN A 122 -13.79 -13.42 -5.05
N VAL A 123 -12.62 -12.81 -4.80
CA VAL A 123 -11.44 -13.49 -4.26
C VAL A 123 -11.30 -13.21 -2.76
N ASN A 124 -10.97 -14.25 -1.99
CA ASN A 124 -10.58 -14.14 -0.58
C ASN A 124 -9.09 -13.78 -0.48
N LEU A 125 -8.77 -12.63 0.11
CA LEU A 125 -7.39 -12.16 0.28
C LEU A 125 -6.52 -13.16 1.08
N ASN A 126 -7.03 -13.70 2.19
CA ASN A 126 -6.27 -14.61 3.05
C ASN A 126 -5.87 -15.91 2.35
N GLY A 127 -6.67 -16.35 1.36
CA GLY A 127 -6.39 -17.55 0.57
C GLY A 127 -5.54 -17.31 -0.68
N THR A 128 -5.06 -16.07 -0.88
CA THR A 128 -4.48 -15.66 -2.17
C THR A 128 -2.99 -15.35 -2.11
N PHE A 129 -2.39 -15.24 -0.92
CA PHE A 129 -0.94 -15.10 -0.76
C PHE A 129 -0.19 -16.27 -1.43
N PRO A 130 0.92 -16.04 -2.16
CA PRO A 130 1.69 -14.79 -2.28
C PRO A 130 1.26 -13.86 -3.44
N GLY A 131 0.04 -14.03 -3.95
CA GLY A 131 -0.53 -13.18 -4.98
C GLY A 131 0.00 -13.41 -6.40
N LYS A 132 -0.37 -12.48 -7.28
CA LYS A 132 0.00 -12.46 -8.70
C LYS A 132 -0.09 -11.04 -9.25
N SER A 133 1.04 -10.47 -9.67
CA SER A 133 1.13 -9.10 -10.20
C SER A 133 0.27 -8.83 -11.44
N THR A 134 -0.03 -9.88 -12.22
CA THR A 134 -0.91 -9.85 -13.41
C THR A 134 -2.32 -10.37 -13.13
N GLY A 135 -2.64 -10.65 -11.86
CA GLY A 135 -3.93 -11.20 -11.43
C GLY A 135 -5.04 -10.16 -11.24
N SER A 136 -6.10 -10.60 -10.55
CA SER A 136 -7.18 -9.72 -10.10
C SER A 136 -6.69 -8.68 -9.09
N VAL A 137 -7.50 -7.68 -8.78
CA VAL A 137 -7.14 -6.64 -7.79
C VAL A 137 -6.73 -7.21 -6.44
N THR A 138 -7.40 -8.24 -5.93
CA THR A 138 -7.04 -8.91 -4.67
C THR A 138 -5.74 -9.69 -4.80
N GLN A 139 -5.51 -10.36 -5.93
CA GLN A 139 -4.23 -11.05 -6.21
C GLN A 139 -3.05 -10.08 -6.34
N LYS A 140 -3.27 -8.84 -6.77
CA LYS A 140 -2.22 -7.82 -6.83
C LYS A 140 -1.90 -7.21 -5.46
N ILE A 141 -2.84 -7.24 -4.51
CA ILE A 141 -2.62 -6.82 -3.12
C ILE A 141 -1.82 -7.88 -2.36
N ALA A 142 -2.17 -9.15 -2.53
CA ALA A 142 -1.47 -10.30 -1.94
C ALA A 142 -0.02 -10.42 -2.44
#